data_AF-A0A368X1X5-F1
#
_entry.id   AF-A0A368X1X5-F1
#
_cell.length_a   1.000
_cell.length_b   1.000
_cell.length_c   1.000
_cell.angle_alpha   90.00
_cell.angle_beta   90.00
_cell.angle_gamma   90.00
#
_symmetry.space_group_name_H-M   'P 1'
#
loop_
_entity.id
_entity.type
_entity.pdbx_description
1 polymer ?
#
loop_
_entity_poly.entity_id
_entity_poly.type
_entity_poly.pdbx_seq_one_letter_code
_entity_poly.pdbx_strand_id
1 'polypeptide(L)'
;MKIYKYFKNESGITLVEFLVTLGVIGIVGGLGTMVYIQANNAFDAAEQKWQVQTDMRILANFLNSNLRNAYGVDISPDGFVGNFTDQDRYIYINDNNGDGFGEVIYKDENLEKRIIGQNEFKYKIDWTKEAGDKSKVIRYIIRSMYNDEELNYSVDSKIFLSNMAKNNEISEINGSINGIYFKSSAEGTPLPNSQVNTFCFIATAAYGSPFNPAVKTLRMFRDLYLSKYKLGQKFIALYYKYSPSYAKIISSNLFLKSITNILLMPLVFLSFLLIIKETGLIVLFYLILLIIFAWKNKFLVKALNNKI
;
A
#
# COMPACT_ATOMS: atom_id res chain seq x y z
N MET A 1 28.00 32.83 57.40
CA MET A 1 26.64 33.21 56.93
C MET A 1 26.72 34.38 55.93
N LYS A 2 27.28 34.16 54.73
CA LYS A 2 27.39 35.22 53.69
C LYS A 2 27.50 34.67 52.24
N ILE A 3 27.10 33.43 51.99
CA ILE A 3 27.16 32.79 50.65
C ILE A 3 25.76 32.72 50.00
N TYR A 4 24.68 32.85 50.76
CA TYR A 4 23.31 32.72 50.25
C TYR A 4 22.81 33.93 49.43
N LYS A 5 23.57 35.03 49.37
CA LYS A 5 23.13 36.28 48.73
C LYS A 5 23.42 36.36 47.23
N TYR A 6 24.11 35.37 46.65
CA TYR A 6 24.49 35.38 45.23
C TYR A 6 23.49 34.69 44.29
N PHE A 7 22.45 34.03 44.82
CA PHE A 7 21.40 33.37 44.02
C PHE A 7 20.15 34.22 43.78
N LYS A 8 20.12 35.47 44.26
CA LYS A 8 18.98 36.37 44.04
C LYS A 8 19.29 37.33 42.89
N ASN A 9 19.40 36.78 41.68
CA ASN A 9 19.36 37.58 40.46
C ASN A 9 17.92 37.50 39.91
N GLU A 10 17.16 38.59 39.99
CA GLU A 10 15.73 38.63 39.70
C GLU A 10 15.38 38.64 38.20
N SER A 11 16.32 38.27 37.32
CA SER A 11 16.12 38.16 35.87
C SER A 11 16.86 37.00 35.18
N GLY A 12 17.46 36.06 35.95
CA GLY A 12 18.17 34.90 35.40
C GLY A 12 17.39 33.59 35.53
N ILE A 13 17.42 32.74 34.49
CA ILE A 13 16.89 31.37 34.55
C ILE A 13 17.68 30.61 35.62
N THR A 14 16.98 30.03 36.61
CA THR A 14 17.64 29.26 37.67
C THR A 14 18.16 27.92 37.12
N LEU A 15 19.28 27.40 37.66
CA LEU A 15 19.83 26.09 37.27
C LEU A 15 18.78 24.96 37.37
N VAL A 16 17.93 25.04 38.39
CA VAL A 16 16.82 24.09 38.61
C VAL A 16 15.79 24.20 37.50
N GLU A 17 15.41 25.41 37.09
CA GLU A 17 14.46 25.62 35.99
C GLU A 17 15.01 25.14 34.64
N PHE A 18 16.32 25.32 34.39
CA PHE A 18 16.98 24.77 33.22
C PHE A 18 17.00 23.23 33.21
N LEU A 19 17.34 22.60 34.35
CA LEU A 19 17.32 21.14 34.51
C LEU A 19 15.92 20.56 34.32
N VAL A 20 14.90 21.20 34.90
CA VAL A 20 13.50 20.79 34.73
C VAL A 20 13.09 20.91 33.26
N THR A 21 13.46 22.01 32.59
CA THR A 21 13.13 22.21 31.17
C THR A 21 13.78 21.13 30.30
N LEU A 22 15.07 20.83 30.50
CA LEU A 22 15.76 19.75 29.80
C LEU A 22 15.12 18.38 30.06
N GLY A 23 14.74 18.10 31.32
CA GLY A 23 14.04 16.87 31.68
C GLY A 23 12.71 16.73 30.95
N VAL A 24 11.90 17.80 30.91
CA VAL A 24 10.62 17.80 30.19
C VAL A 24 10.82 17.66 28.68
N ILE A 25 11.78 18.36 28.08
CA ILE A 25 12.09 18.22 26.64
C ILE A 25 12.51 16.78 26.32
N GLY A 26 13.35 16.16 27.16
CA GLY A 26 13.77 14.78 26.99
C GLY A 26 12.62 13.80 27.05
N ILE A 27 11.73 13.95 28.04
CA ILE A 27 10.54 13.09 28.19
C ILE A 27 9.58 13.28 27.02
N VAL A 28 9.23 14.53 26.69
CA VAL A 28 8.28 14.84 25.62
C VAL A 28 8.84 14.44 24.25
N GLY A 29 10.12 14.70 24.00
CA GLY A 29 10.79 14.27 22.76
C GLY A 29 10.88 12.75 22.64
N GLY A 30 11.20 12.06 23.74
CA GLY A 30 11.24 10.60 23.78
C GLY A 30 9.86 9.98 23.54
N LEU A 31 8.84 10.42 24.27
CA LEU A 31 7.47 9.94 24.08
C LEU A 31 6.94 10.28 22.68
N GLY A 32 7.20 11.48 22.19
CA GLY A 32 6.77 11.92 20.87
C GLY A 32 7.36 11.06 19.75
N THR A 33 8.67 10.79 19.80
CA THR A 33 9.32 9.91 18.82
C THR A 33 8.85 8.46 18.94
N MET A 34 8.61 7.95 20.16
CA MET A 34 8.07 6.62 20.38
C MET A 34 6.66 6.45 19.79
N VAL A 35 5.78 7.42 20.00
CA VAL A 35 4.43 7.43 19.41
C VAL A 35 4.52 7.55 17.88
N TYR A 36 5.40 8.41 17.37
CA TYR A 36 5.62 8.56 15.94
C TYR A 36 6.04 7.26 15.26
N ILE A 37 7.02 6.54 15.84
CA ILE A 37 7.50 5.26 15.30
C ILE A 37 6.38 4.20 15.33
N GLN A 38 5.66 4.09 16.45
CA GLN A 38 4.56 3.14 16.57
C GLN A 38 3.45 3.42 15.56
N ALA A 39 3.05 4.69 15.43
CA ALA A 39 2.05 5.11 14.46
C ALA A 39 2.51 4.75 13.04
N ASN A 40 3.75 5.09 12.67
CA ASN A 40 4.25 4.82 11.33
C ASN A 40 4.25 3.32 11.01
N ASN A 41 4.74 2.49 11.92
CA ASN A 41 4.78 1.04 11.74
C ASN A 41 3.37 0.44 11.65
N ALA A 42 2.43 0.91 12.47
CA ALA A 42 1.04 0.49 12.42
C ALA A 42 0.36 0.88 11.10
N PHE A 43 0.64 2.09 10.59
CA PHE A 43 0.15 2.54 9.30
C PHE A 43 0.71 1.71 8.14
N ASP A 44 2.02 1.39 8.16
CA ASP A 44 2.65 0.61 7.10
C ASP A 44 2.08 -0.82 7.04
N ALA A 45 1.92 -1.48 8.19
CA ALA A 45 1.28 -2.79 8.28
C ALA A 45 -0.20 -2.76 7.83
N ALA A 46 -0.93 -1.70 8.20
CA ALA A 46 -2.31 -1.51 7.75
C ALA A 46 -2.40 -1.26 6.23
N GLU A 47 -1.48 -0.49 5.66
CA GLU A 47 -1.41 -0.22 4.21
C GLU A 47 -1.11 -1.50 3.43
N GLN A 48 -0.14 -2.30 3.88
CA GLN A 48 0.18 -3.61 3.29
C GLN A 48 -1.04 -4.52 3.28
N LYS A 49 -1.69 -4.69 4.44
CA LYS A 49 -2.91 -5.51 4.56
C LYS A 49 -4.02 -5.00 3.65
N TRP A 50 -4.27 -3.69 3.63
CA TRP A 50 -5.31 -3.09 2.81
C TRP A 50 -5.07 -3.29 1.32
N GLN A 51 -3.82 -3.20 0.85
CA GLN A 51 -3.46 -3.45 -0.54
C GLN A 51 -3.75 -4.90 -0.94
N VAL A 52 -3.28 -5.87 -0.16
CA VAL A 52 -3.49 -7.30 -0.42
C VAL A 52 -4.99 -7.65 -0.43
N GLN A 53 -5.74 -7.16 0.56
CA GLN A 53 -7.18 -7.37 0.62
C GLN A 53 -7.91 -6.77 -0.59
N THR A 54 -7.49 -5.59 -1.03
CA THR A 54 -8.08 -4.90 -2.17
C THR A 54 -7.80 -5.66 -3.47
N ASP A 55 -6.55 -6.06 -3.70
CA ASP A 55 -6.14 -6.83 -4.88
C ASP A 55 -6.88 -8.17 -4.94
N MET A 56 -6.92 -8.92 -3.84
CA MET A 56 -7.64 -10.20 -3.79
C MET A 56 -9.14 -10.03 -4.02
N ARG A 57 -9.77 -8.97 -3.48
CA ARG A 57 -11.19 -8.69 -3.71
C ARG A 57 -11.46 -8.33 -5.18
N ILE A 58 -10.59 -7.51 -5.79
CA ILE A 58 -10.67 -7.15 -7.20
C ILE A 58 -10.57 -8.42 -8.07
N LEU A 59 -9.58 -9.27 -7.78
CA LEU A 59 -9.41 -10.53 -8.47
C LEU A 59 -10.60 -11.46 -8.26
N ALA A 60 -11.07 -11.67 -7.03
CA ALA A 60 -12.22 -12.52 -6.73
C ALA A 60 -13.49 -12.08 -7.48
N ASN A 61 -13.75 -10.77 -7.54
CA ASN A 61 -14.87 -10.22 -8.31
C ASN A 61 -14.70 -10.46 -9.81
N PHE A 62 -13.47 -10.30 -10.32
CA PHE A 62 -13.15 -10.60 -11.72
C PHE A 62 -13.34 -12.09 -12.03
N LEU A 63 -12.81 -12.99 -11.21
CA LEU A 63 -12.98 -14.43 -11.33
C LEU A 63 -14.45 -14.83 -11.29
N ASN A 64 -15.20 -14.34 -10.31
CA ASN A 64 -16.63 -14.63 -10.18
C ASN A 64 -17.41 -14.19 -11.41
N SER A 65 -17.14 -13.00 -11.92
CA SER A 65 -17.87 -12.45 -13.08
C SER A 65 -17.55 -13.20 -14.38
N ASN A 66 -16.30 -13.65 -14.58
CA ASN A 66 -15.92 -14.40 -15.78
C ASN A 66 -16.35 -15.87 -15.71
N LEU A 67 -16.04 -16.56 -14.61
CA LEU A 67 -16.30 -17.99 -14.49
C LEU A 67 -17.78 -18.31 -14.35
N ARG A 68 -18.58 -17.46 -13.69
CA ARG A 68 -20.04 -17.71 -13.58
C ARG A 68 -20.72 -17.82 -14.94
N ASN A 69 -20.21 -17.11 -15.94
CA ASN A 69 -20.72 -17.11 -17.31
C ASN A 69 -20.03 -18.14 -18.22
N ALA A 70 -19.02 -18.85 -17.72
CA ALA A 70 -18.30 -19.86 -18.48
C ALA A 70 -19.17 -21.10 -18.72
N TYR A 71 -19.00 -21.70 -19.90
CA TYR A 71 -19.71 -22.91 -20.31
C TYR A 71 -18.80 -24.14 -20.44
N GLY A 72 -17.48 -23.93 -20.40
CA GLY A 72 -16.44 -24.96 -20.35
C GLY A 72 -15.27 -24.45 -19.51
N VAL A 73 -14.67 -25.32 -18.68
CA VAL A 73 -13.60 -24.98 -17.74
C VAL A 73 -12.64 -26.15 -17.59
N ASP A 74 -11.36 -25.89 -17.78
CA ASP A 74 -10.27 -26.81 -17.52
C ASP A 74 -9.30 -26.18 -16.50
N ILE A 75 -9.09 -26.86 -15.38
CA ILE A 75 -8.14 -26.50 -14.34
C ILE A 75 -6.76 -27.01 -14.75
N SER A 76 -5.75 -26.16 -14.59
CA SER A 76 -4.34 -26.43 -14.84
C SER A 76 -4.07 -27.07 -16.22
N PRO A 77 -4.41 -26.39 -17.33
CA PRO A 77 -4.31 -26.98 -18.67
C PRO A 77 -2.87 -27.34 -19.05
N ASP A 78 -2.71 -28.37 -19.90
CA ASP A 78 -1.40 -28.86 -20.37
C ASP A 78 -0.60 -27.79 -21.14
N GLY A 79 -1.30 -26.84 -21.76
CA GLY A 79 -0.71 -25.75 -22.52
C GLY A 79 -1.75 -24.75 -23.02
N PHE A 80 -1.28 -23.68 -23.66
CA PHE A 80 -2.16 -22.74 -24.34
C PHE A 80 -2.69 -23.38 -25.63
N VAL A 81 -3.97 -23.18 -25.92
CA VAL A 81 -4.59 -23.67 -27.16
C VAL A 81 -3.90 -23.00 -28.35
N GLY A 82 -3.55 -23.78 -29.37
CA GLY A 82 -2.82 -23.30 -30.54
C GLY A 82 -3.63 -22.36 -31.43
N ASN A 83 -4.95 -22.58 -31.54
CA ASN A 83 -5.88 -21.73 -32.28
C ASN A 83 -6.86 -21.07 -31.31
N PHE A 84 -6.49 -19.90 -30.79
CA PHE A 84 -7.38 -19.10 -29.94
C PHE A 84 -8.62 -18.66 -30.72
N THR A 85 -9.79 -18.86 -30.12
CA THR A 85 -11.05 -18.27 -30.55
C THR A 85 -11.42 -17.09 -29.65
N ASP A 86 -12.36 -16.27 -30.09
CA ASP A 86 -12.92 -15.13 -29.35
C ASP A 86 -13.56 -15.51 -28.01
N GLN A 87 -13.89 -16.79 -27.83
CA GLN A 87 -14.50 -17.36 -26.63
C GLN A 87 -13.48 -17.91 -25.64
N ASP A 88 -12.23 -18.10 -26.06
CA ASP A 88 -11.16 -18.72 -25.28
C ASP A 88 -10.49 -17.71 -24.34
N ARG A 89 -10.46 -18.04 -23.05
CA ARG A 89 -9.89 -17.18 -22.01
C ARG A 89 -9.04 -17.99 -21.06
N TYR A 90 -7.93 -17.40 -20.63
CA TYR A 90 -7.01 -17.95 -19.66
C TYR A 90 -6.83 -16.98 -18.50
N ILE A 91 -6.78 -17.54 -17.29
CA ILE A 91 -6.27 -16.84 -16.11
C ILE A 91 -5.21 -17.73 -15.50
N TYR A 92 -3.96 -17.28 -15.50
CA TYR A 92 -2.83 -18.06 -15.02
C TYR A 92 -1.89 -17.24 -14.17
N ILE A 93 -1.10 -17.94 -13.37
CA ILE A 93 -0.03 -17.37 -12.56
C ILE A 93 1.25 -17.40 -13.39
N ASN A 94 1.81 -16.22 -13.66
CA ASN A 94 3.16 -16.10 -14.14
C ASN A 94 4.12 -16.15 -12.95
N ASP A 95 4.61 -17.37 -12.69
CA ASP A 95 5.54 -17.68 -11.63
C ASP A 95 6.97 -17.75 -12.19
N ASN A 96 7.84 -16.88 -11.68
CA ASN A 96 9.25 -16.83 -12.08
C ASN A 96 10.14 -17.77 -11.24
N ASN A 97 9.67 -18.22 -10.07
CA ASN A 97 10.46 -18.91 -9.06
C ASN A 97 10.09 -20.40 -8.91
N GLY A 98 8.97 -20.84 -9.46
CA GLY A 98 8.49 -22.22 -9.37
C GLY A 98 7.80 -22.58 -8.05
N ASP A 99 7.46 -21.59 -7.21
CA ASP A 99 6.78 -21.76 -5.91
C ASP A 99 5.23 -21.68 -6.02
N GLY A 100 4.73 -21.38 -7.22
CA GLY A 100 3.32 -21.17 -7.55
C GLY A 100 2.80 -19.78 -7.19
N PHE A 101 3.63 -18.88 -6.68
CA PHE A 101 3.29 -17.48 -6.38
C PHE A 101 3.84 -16.56 -7.45
N GLY A 102 2.96 -15.74 -8.02
CA GLY A 102 3.38 -14.85 -9.08
C GLY A 102 2.36 -13.78 -9.41
N GLU A 103 2.48 -13.30 -10.64
CA GLU A 103 1.61 -12.28 -11.19
C GLU A 103 0.39 -12.96 -11.81
N VAL A 104 -0.81 -12.46 -11.54
CA VAL A 104 -2.02 -13.04 -12.12
C VAL A 104 -2.26 -12.40 -13.48
N ILE A 105 -2.18 -13.20 -14.54
CA ILE A 105 -2.33 -12.76 -15.92
C ILE A 105 -3.66 -13.26 -16.47
N TYR A 106 -4.38 -12.37 -17.15
CA TYR A 106 -5.51 -12.70 -17.99
C TYR A 106 -5.07 -12.65 -19.46
N LYS A 107 -5.50 -13.64 -20.24
CA LYS A 107 -5.22 -13.72 -21.66
C LYS A 107 -6.47 -14.13 -22.43
N ASP A 108 -6.77 -13.38 -23.48
CA ASP A 108 -7.69 -13.74 -24.55
C ASP A 108 -6.99 -13.64 -25.91
N GLU A 109 -7.72 -13.83 -27.01
CA GLU A 109 -7.20 -13.77 -28.38
C GLU A 109 -6.44 -12.46 -28.68
N ASN A 110 -6.94 -11.34 -28.17
CA ASN A 110 -6.47 -10.00 -28.58
C ASN A 110 -5.58 -9.34 -27.52
N LEU A 111 -5.61 -9.83 -26.29
CA LEU A 111 -5.03 -9.14 -25.15
C LEU A 111 -4.46 -10.12 -24.12
N GLU A 112 -3.22 -9.85 -23.73
CA GLU A 112 -2.59 -10.43 -22.55
C GLU A 112 -2.31 -9.29 -21.56
N LYS A 113 -2.97 -9.33 -20.40
CA LYS A 113 -2.88 -8.26 -19.39
C LYS A 113 -2.83 -8.83 -17.99
N ARG A 114 -1.95 -8.26 -17.18
CA ARG A 114 -1.86 -8.53 -15.75
C ARG A 114 -3.07 -7.95 -15.01
N ILE A 115 -3.73 -8.79 -14.21
CA ILE A 115 -4.85 -8.44 -13.33
C ILE A 115 -4.33 -7.88 -12.02
N ILE A 116 -3.47 -8.59 -11.29
CA ILE A 116 -2.86 -8.17 -10.02
C ILE A 116 -1.41 -8.70 -9.93
N GLY A 117 -0.64 -8.23 -8.93
CA GLY A 117 0.78 -8.60 -8.79
C GLY A 117 1.73 -7.67 -9.57
N GLN A 118 1.43 -6.37 -9.59
CA GLN A 118 2.39 -5.36 -10.08
C GLN A 118 3.40 -4.92 -9.01
N ASN A 119 3.24 -5.42 -7.79
CA ASN A 119 3.91 -4.96 -6.60
C ASN A 119 4.88 -6.04 -6.08
N GLU A 120 5.48 -5.77 -4.92
CA GLU A 120 6.24 -6.75 -4.13
C GLU A 120 5.37 -7.94 -3.66
N PHE A 121 4.04 -7.85 -3.78
CA PHE A 121 3.10 -8.94 -3.47
C PHE A 121 2.96 -9.90 -4.64
N LYS A 122 3.18 -11.17 -4.36
CA LYS A 122 2.90 -12.29 -5.26
C LYS A 122 1.60 -12.98 -4.84
N TYR A 123 0.92 -13.62 -5.78
CA TYR A 123 -0.36 -14.27 -5.54
C TYR A 123 -0.37 -15.71 -6.07
N LYS A 124 -1.12 -16.56 -5.39
CA LYS A 124 -1.39 -17.95 -5.78
C LYS A 124 -2.88 -18.19 -5.74
N ILE A 125 -3.39 -18.97 -6.69
CA ILE A 125 -4.79 -19.38 -6.73
C ILE A 125 -4.82 -20.90 -6.74
N ASP A 126 -5.31 -21.50 -5.66
CA ASP A 126 -5.54 -22.94 -5.61
C ASP A 126 -6.95 -23.23 -6.10
N TRP A 127 -7.06 -23.99 -7.18
CA TRP A 127 -8.32 -24.39 -7.78
C TRP A 127 -8.73 -25.76 -7.26
N THR A 128 -10.02 -25.99 -7.05
CA THR A 128 -10.54 -27.30 -6.64
C THR A 128 -11.95 -27.48 -7.21
N LYS A 129 -12.22 -28.65 -7.82
CA LYS A 129 -13.57 -29.04 -8.22
C LYS A 129 -14.34 -29.56 -7.01
N GLU A 130 -15.61 -29.20 -6.84
CA GLU A 130 -16.42 -29.75 -5.75
C GLU A 130 -16.73 -31.24 -5.99
N ALA A 131 -16.65 -32.07 -4.95
CA ALA A 131 -16.92 -33.50 -5.06
C ALA A 131 -18.38 -33.76 -5.45
N GLY A 132 -18.60 -34.50 -6.55
CA GLY A 132 -19.91 -34.87 -7.07
C GLY A 132 -19.87 -35.13 -8.56
N ASP A 133 -20.60 -36.15 -9.02
CA ASP A 133 -20.76 -36.46 -10.45
C ASP A 133 -21.34 -35.21 -11.16
N LYS A 134 -20.61 -34.67 -12.14
CA LYS A 134 -20.96 -33.45 -12.90
C LYS A 134 -21.19 -32.19 -12.07
N SER A 135 -20.43 -32.02 -10.98
CA SER A 135 -20.47 -30.77 -10.22
C SER A 135 -20.09 -29.58 -11.12
N LYS A 136 -20.98 -28.59 -11.17
CA LYS A 136 -20.76 -27.30 -11.87
C LYS A 136 -20.20 -26.24 -10.94
N VAL A 137 -19.62 -26.67 -9.83
CA VAL A 137 -19.11 -25.78 -8.80
C VAL A 137 -17.60 -25.88 -8.76
N ILE A 138 -16.96 -24.74 -8.98
CA ILE A 138 -15.53 -24.58 -8.79
C ILE A 138 -15.29 -23.82 -7.50
N ARG A 139 -14.35 -24.30 -6.69
CA ARG A 139 -13.80 -23.59 -5.54
C ARG A 139 -12.43 -23.05 -5.90
N TYR A 140 -12.12 -21.86 -5.40
CA TYR A 140 -10.76 -21.35 -5.46
C TYR A 140 -10.39 -20.66 -4.16
N ILE A 141 -9.11 -20.75 -3.80
CA ILE A 141 -8.52 -20.06 -2.65
C ILE A 141 -7.42 -19.15 -3.16
N ILE A 142 -7.56 -17.84 -2.93
CA ILE A 142 -6.51 -16.87 -3.24
C ILE A 142 -5.62 -16.70 -2.01
N ARG A 143 -4.30 -16.82 -2.21
CA ARG A 143 -3.26 -16.58 -1.21
C ARG A 143 -2.26 -15.55 -1.72
N SER A 144 -1.54 -14.89 -0.81
CA SER A 144 -0.52 -13.90 -1.16
C SER A 144 0.73 -14.07 -0.32
N MET A 145 1.85 -13.69 -0.92
CA MET A 145 3.17 -13.72 -0.34
C MET A 145 3.80 -12.33 -0.46
N TYR A 146 4.52 -11.92 0.60
CA TYR A 146 5.31 -10.70 0.66
C TYR A 146 6.68 -11.02 1.24
N ASN A 147 7.76 -10.61 0.58
CA ASN A 147 9.14 -10.91 1.00
C ASN A 147 9.36 -12.39 1.40
N ASP A 148 8.86 -13.30 0.56
CA ASP A 148 8.95 -14.75 0.75
C ASP A 148 8.23 -15.31 1.99
N GLU A 149 7.42 -14.50 2.67
CA GLU A 149 6.52 -14.91 3.73
C GLU A 149 5.06 -14.93 3.25
N GLU A 150 4.37 -16.06 3.45
CA GLU A 150 2.94 -16.16 3.16
C GLU A 150 2.14 -15.35 4.18
N LEU A 151 1.26 -14.48 3.68
CA LEU A 151 0.42 -13.64 4.51
C LEU A 151 -0.75 -14.45 5.08
N ASN A 152 -1.07 -14.24 6.36
CA ASN A 152 -2.23 -14.87 7.02
C ASN A 152 -3.55 -14.18 6.63
N TYR A 153 -3.84 -14.18 5.34
CA TYR A 153 -5.08 -13.72 4.75
C TYR A 153 -5.32 -14.48 3.44
N SER A 154 -6.49 -15.10 3.33
CA SER A 154 -6.90 -15.81 2.14
C SER A 154 -8.35 -15.49 1.79
N VAL A 155 -8.69 -15.65 0.51
CA VAL A 155 -10.07 -15.52 0.01
C VAL A 155 -10.50 -16.88 -0.50
N ASP A 156 -11.38 -17.57 0.23
CA ASP A 156 -12.07 -18.78 -0.21
C ASP A 156 -13.38 -18.38 -0.90
N SER A 157 -13.62 -18.93 -2.08
CA SER A 157 -14.80 -18.64 -2.87
C SER A 157 -15.26 -19.85 -3.67
N LYS A 158 -16.58 -19.97 -3.81
CA LYS A 158 -17.24 -20.97 -4.64
C LYS A 158 -18.04 -20.30 -5.74
N ILE A 159 -17.92 -20.80 -6.96
CA ILE A 159 -18.63 -20.28 -8.14
C ILE A 159 -19.41 -21.42 -8.77
N PHE A 160 -20.71 -21.20 -8.97
CA PHE A 160 -21.56 -22.06 -9.78
C PHE A 160 -21.54 -21.59 -11.24
N LEU A 161 -21.06 -22.44 -12.14
CA LEU A 161 -20.95 -22.21 -13.58
C LEU A 161 -22.35 -22.27 -14.20
N SER A 162 -23.02 -21.11 -14.29
CA SER A 162 -24.45 -21.03 -14.60
C SER A 162 -24.76 -21.40 -16.05
N ASN A 163 -23.81 -21.19 -16.96
CA ASN A 163 -23.96 -21.44 -18.39
C ASN A 163 -23.39 -22.80 -18.85
N MET A 164 -22.82 -23.59 -17.93
CA MET A 164 -22.29 -24.91 -18.26
C MET A 164 -23.43 -25.91 -18.52
N ALA A 165 -23.37 -26.64 -19.63
CA ALA A 165 -24.35 -27.65 -19.98
C ALA A 165 -24.37 -28.81 -18.96
N LYS A 166 -25.49 -29.55 -18.84
CA LYS A 166 -25.62 -30.66 -17.85
C LYS A 166 -24.68 -31.84 -18.12
N ASN A 167 -24.24 -32.01 -19.35
CA ASN A 167 -23.34 -33.07 -19.80
C ASN A 167 -21.86 -32.65 -19.79
N ASN A 168 -21.57 -31.37 -19.56
CA ASN A 168 -20.20 -30.89 -19.44
C ASN A 168 -19.74 -30.99 -17.98
N GLU A 169 -18.45 -31.20 -17.80
CA GLU A 169 -17.79 -31.21 -16.50
C GLU A 169 -16.62 -30.25 -16.49
N ILE A 170 -16.23 -29.86 -15.28
CA ILE A 170 -14.94 -29.24 -15.03
C ILE A 170 -13.88 -30.34 -15.17
N SER A 171 -12.91 -30.15 -16.07
CA SER A 171 -11.75 -31.03 -16.20
C SER A 171 -10.65 -30.53 -15.27
N GLU A 172 -9.98 -31.44 -14.57
CA GLU A 172 -8.77 -31.13 -13.81
C GLU A 172 -7.62 -31.86 -14.48
N ILE A 173 -6.72 -31.07 -15.06
CA ILE A 173 -5.57 -31.55 -15.80
C ILE A 173 -4.35 -31.23 -14.92
N ASN A 174 -3.41 -32.16 -14.75
CA ASN A 174 -2.15 -31.88 -14.06
C ASN A 174 -1.14 -31.26 -15.04
N GLY A 175 -1.57 -30.21 -15.73
CA GLY A 175 -0.85 -29.60 -16.84
C GLY A 175 0.22 -28.60 -16.41
N SER A 176 0.94 -28.07 -17.39
CA SER A 176 2.10 -27.20 -17.15
C SER A 176 1.70 -25.76 -16.79
N ILE A 177 0.46 -25.34 -17.07
CA ILE A 177 -0.01 -24.00 -16.76
C ILE A 177 -0.66 -23.99 -15.38
N ASN A 178 -0.08 -23.26 -14.44
CA ASN A 178 -0.72 -22.98 -13.15
C ASN A 178 -1.83 -21.94 -13.34
N GLY A 179 -3.04 -22.40 -13.65
CA GLY A 179 -4.14 -21.50 -13.99
C GLY A 179 -5.43 -22.23 -14.35
N ILE A 180 -6.33 -21.49 -14.96
CA ILE A 180 -7.61 -21.97 -15.45
C ILE A 180 -7.81 -21.51 -16.88
N TYR A 181 -8.27 -22.44 -17.71
CA TYR A 181 -8.77 -22.17 -19.05
C TYR A 181 -10.28 -22.27 -19.02
N PHE A 182 -10.96 -21.33 -19.68
CA PHE A 182 -12.41 -21.36 -19.75
C PHE A 182 -12.93 -20.74 -21.04
N LYS A 183 -14.11 -21.19 -21.43
CA LYS A 183 -14.84 -20.66 -22.59
C LYS A 183 -16.06 -19.85 -22.15
N SER A 184 -16.24 -18.67 -22.74
CA SER A 184 -17.38 -17.79 -22.46
C SER A 184 -17.85 -17.09 -23.73
N SER A 185 -19.16 -17.11 -23.99
CA SER A 185 -19.81 -16.37 -25.08
C SER A 185 -20.20 -14.94 -24.70
N ALA A 186 -20.02 -14.54 -23.43
CA ALA A 186 -20.27 -13.17 -23.00
C ALA A 186 -19.12 -12.27 -23.43
N GLU A 187 -19.42 -11.01 -23.78
CA GLU A 187 -18.39 -9.97 -23.89
C GLU A 187 -17.60 -9.91 -22.59
N GLY A 188 -16.28 -9.73 -22.72
CA GLY A 188 -15.39 -9.80 -21.56
C GLY A 188 -15.75 -8.79 -20.50
N THR A 189 -15.70 -9.21 -19.23
CA THR A 189 -15.78 -8.25 -18.14
C THR A 189 -14.64 -7.25 -18.32
N PRO A 190 -14.89 -5.93 -18.22
CA PRO A 190 -13.82 -4.96 -18.35
C PRO A 190 -12.71 -5.30 -17.35
N LEU A 191 -11.48 -5.35 -17.86
CA LEU A 191 -10.35 -5.72 -17.04
C LEU A 191 -10.25 -4.78 -15.84
N PRO A 192 -10.03 -5.33 -14.63
CA PRO A 192 -9.97 -4.52 -13.45
C PRO A 192 -8.86 -3.50 -13.61
N ASN A 193 -9.16 -2.25 -13.30
CA ASN A 193 -8.13 -1.24 -13.22
C ASN A 193 -7.34 -1.45 -11.92
N SER A 194 -6.36 -2.35 -11.97
CA SER A 194 -5.45 -2.64 -10.84
C SER A 194 -4.41 -1.54 -10.63
N GLN A 195 -4.49 -0.41 -11.33
CA GLN A 195 -3.78 0.79 -10.89
C GLN A 195 -4.42 1.24 -9.58
N VAL A 196 -3.95 0.69 -8.48
CA VAL A 196 -4.04 1.31 -7.18
C VAL A 196 -3.40 2.69 -7.38
N ASN A 197 -4.23 3.71 -7.58
CA ASN A 197 -3.87 5.11 -7.89
C ASN A 197 -3.06 5.80 -6.77
N THR A 198 -2.53 5.02 -5.85
CA THR A 198 -1.86 5.44 -4.64
C THR A 198 -0.34 5.46 -4.81
N PHE A 199 0.24 4.77 -5.81
CA PHE A 199 1.69 4.64 -5.94
C PHE A 199 2.35 5.79 -6.71
N CYS A 200 3.52 6.24 -6.25
CA CYS A 200 4.40 7.14 -7.01
C CYS A 200 5.42 6.31 -7.80
N PHE A 201 5.06 5.89 -9.03
CA PHE A 201 5.86 5.01 -9.88
C PHE A 201 7.35 5.36 -10.00
N ILE A 202 7.67 6.63 -10.32
CA ILE A 202 9.07 7.07 -10.48
C ILE A 202 9.82 6.98 -9.14
N ALA A 203 9.17 7.37 -8.04
CA ALA A 203 9.79 7.34 -6.72
C ALA A 203 10.00 5.89 -6.26
N THR A 204 9.02 5.01 -6.46
CA THR A 204 9.16 3.58 -6.17
C THR A 204 10.27 2.94 -7.01
N ALA A 205 10.39 3.28 -8.29
CA ALA A 205 11.50 2.81 -9.13
C ALA A 205 12.87 3.29 -8.63
N ALA A 206 12.96 4.54 -8.17
CA ALA A 206 14.19 5.14 -7.65
C ALA A 206 14.60 4.59 -6.27
N TYR A 207 13.66 4.45 -5.34
CA TYR A 207 13.92 4.01 -3.97
C TYR A 207 13.84 2.49 -3.78
N GLY A 208 13.28 1.76 -4.75
CA GLY A 208 13.22 0.31 -4.78
C GLY A 208 12.03 -0.31 -4.05
N SER A 209 11.37 0.41 -3.14
CA SER A 209 10.19 -0.09 -2.42
C SER A 209 9.10 0.98 -2.31
N PRO A 210 7.82 0.63 -2.47
CA PRO A 210 6.72 1.54 -2.20
C PRO A 210 6.62 1.91 -0.72
N PHE A 211 7.17 1.13 0.21
CA PHE A 211 7.10 1.42 1.64
C PHE A 211 8.26 2.29 2.14
N ASN A 212 9.13 2.77 1.25
CA ASN A 212 10.22 3.64 1.64
C ASN A 212 9.69 4.99 2.19
N PRO A 213 10.24 5.50 3.32
CA PRO A 213 9.80 6.77 3.92
C PRO A 213 9.81 7.97 2.96
N ALA A 214 10.77 8.04 2.03
CA ALA A 214 10.85 9.11 1.04
C ALA A 214 9.65 9.04 0.07
N VAL A 215 9.29 7.84 -0.38
CA VAL A 215 8.13 7.61 -1.25
C VAL A 215 6.84 7.97 -0.51
N LYS A 216 6.72 7.58 0.76
CA LYS A 216 5.57 7.92 1.62
C LYS A 216 5.41 9.43 1.77
N THR A 217 6.51 10.15 2.01
CA THR A 217 6.50 11.61 2.13
C THR A 217 6.00 12.27 0.84
N LEU A 218 6.45 11.80 -0.33
CA LEU A 218 5.99 12.31 -1.63
C LEU A 218 4.51 12.01 -1.88
N ARG A 219 4.02 10.83 -1.48
CA ARG A 219 2.59 10.49 -1.55
C ARG A 219 1.75 11.40 -0.65
N MET A 220 2.18 11.60 0.60
CA MET A 220 1.50 12.51 1.51
C MET A 220 1.47 13.93 0.96
N PHE A 221 2.56 14.39 0.34
CA PHE A 221 2.57 15.70 -0.33
C PHE A 221 1.59 15.76 -1.51
N ARG A 222 1.56 14.72 -2.35
CA ARG A 222 0.57 14.59 -3.43
C ARG A 222 -0.86 14.68 -2.87
N ASP A 223 -1.16 13.93 -1.82
CA ASP A 223 -2.50 13.77 -1.29
C ASP A 223 -2.95 14.98 -0.47
N LEU A 224 -2.07 15.58 0.32
CA LEU A 224 -2.39 16.72 1.20
C LEU A 224 -2.31 18.08 0.49
N TYR A 225 -1.51 18.22 -0.57
CA TYR A 225 -1.28 19.50 -1.25
C TYR A 225 -1.70 19.47 -2.72
N LEU A 226 -1.17 18.55 -3.55
CA LEU A 226 -1.44 18.58 -4.99
C LEU A 226 -2.91 18.25 -5.31
N SER A 227 -3.50 17.27 -4.62
CA SER A 227 -4.87 16.83 -4.87
C SER A 227 -5.91 17.93 -4.63
N LYS A 228 -5.61 18.91 -3.76
CA LYS A 228 -6.52 19.99 -3.38
C LYS A 228 -6.70 21.05 -4.48
N TYR A 229 -5.75 21.18 -5.41
CA TYR A 229 -5.78 22.21 -6.44
C TYR A 229 -6.00 21.62 -7.84
N LYS A 230 -6.81 22.29 -8.68
CA LYS A 230 -7.10 21.83 -10.07
C LYS A 230 -5.86 21.62 -10.92
N LEU A 231 -4.84 22.48 -10.77
CA LEU A 231 -3.56 22.33 -11.47
C LEU A 231 -2.79 21.09 -10.97
N GLY A 232 -2.81 20.84 -9.66
CA GLY A 232 -2.19 19.65 -9.08
C GLY A 232 -2.89 18.37 -9.52
N GLN A 233 -4.22 18.36 -9.61
CA GLN A 233 -4.97 17.22 -10.16
C GLN A 233 -4.61 16.92 -11.63
N LYS A 234 -4.45 17.96 -12.47
CA LYS A 234 -3.98 17.78 -13.86
C LYS A 234 -2.56 17.23 -13.92
N PHE A 235 -1.66 17.74 -13.08
CA PHE A 235 -0.29 17.22 -12.98
C PHE A 235 -0.27 15.75 -12.56
N ILE A 236 -1.07 15.39 -11.55
CA ILE A 236 -1.25 14.00 -11.09
C ILE A 236 -1.72 13.13 -12.26
N ALA A 237 -2.77 13.54 -12.98
CA ALA A 237 -3.29 12.76 -14.11
C ALA A 237 -2.24 12.55 -15.20
N LEU A 238 -1.45 13.58 -15.53
CA LEU A 238 -0.37 13.48 -16.51
C LEU A 238 0.77 12.57 -16.01
N TYR A 239 1.12 12.68 -14.73
CA TYR A 239 2.07 11.79 -14.09
C TYR A 239 1.64 10.33 -14.24
N TYR A 240 0.43 9.97 -13.82
CA TYR A 240 -0.09 8.60 -13.92
C TYR A 240 -0.19 8.07 -15.35
N LYS A 241 -0.39 8.95 -16.33
CA LYS A 241 -0.45 8.57 -17.74
C LYS A 241 0.91 8.15 -18.30
N TYR A 242 1.99 8.84 -17.95
CA TYR A 242 3.31 8.63 -18.59
C TYR A 242 4.34 7.96 -17.68
N SER A 243 4.22 8.10 -16.35
CA SER A 243 5.19 7.59 -15.40
C SER A 243 5.41 6.07 -15.43
N PRO A 244 4.40 5.19 -15.69
CA PRO A 244 4.63 3.74 -15.64
C PRO A 244 5.69 3.26 -16.64
N SER A 245 5.70 3.80 -17.86
CA SER A 245 6.68 3.44 -18.89
C SER A 245 8.09 3.89 -18.50
N TYR A 246 8.24 5.11 -17.99
CA TYR A 246 9.54 5.61 -17.53
C TYR A 246 10.05 4.88 -16.29
N ALA A 247 9.15 4.52 -15.36
CA ALA A 247 9.51 3.78 -14.16
C ALA A 247 10.14 2.42 -14.48
N LYS A 248 9.63 1.69 -15.49
CA LYS A 248 10.22 0.43 -15.95
C LYS A 248 11.67 0.58 -16.43
N ILE A 249 11.96 1.69 -17.12
CA ILE A 249 13.32 2.00 -17.63
C ILE A 249 14.25 2.39 -16.47
N ILE A 250 13.74 3.12 -15.48
CA ILE A 250 14.53 3.50 -14.30
C ILE A 250 14.82 2.28 -13.41
N SER A 251 13.85 1.40 -13.22
CA SER A 251 14.00 0.22 -12.36
C SER A 251 15.01 -0.80 -12.89
N SER A 252 15.23 -0.85 -14.21
CA SER A 252 16.16 -1.80 -14.82
C SER A 252 17.63 -1.34 -14.78
N ASN A 253 17.92 -0.09 -14.42
CA ASN A 253 19.27 0.46 -14.47
C ASN A 253 19.68 1.17 -13.16
N LEU A 254 20.73 0.65 -12.50
CA LEU A 254 21.24 1.19 -11.23
C LEU A 254 21.72 2.65 -11.33
N PHE A 255 22.26 3.06 -12.48
CA PHE A 255 22.74 4.42 -12.68
C PHE A 255 21.57 5.41 -12.77
N LEU A 256 20.54 5.09 -13.55
CA LEU A 256 19.31 5.88 -13.65
C LEU A 256 18.58 5.95 -12.31
N LYS A 257 18.55 4.83 -11.57
CA LYS A 257 18.01 4.78 -10.20
C LYS A 257 18.71 5.78 -9.28
N SER A 258 20.04 5.81 -9.30
CA SER A 258 20.85 6.70 -8.45
C SER A 258 20.67 8.18 -8.80
N ILE A 259 20.67 8.51 -10.09
CA ILE A 259 20.41 9.88 -10.56
C ILE A 259 19.01 10.33 -10.13
N THR A 260 18.01 9.48 -10.35
CA THR A 260 16.61 9.80 -10.00
C THR A 260 16.47 10.00 -8.49
N ASN A 261 17.17 9.21 -7.68
CA ASN A 261 17.18 9.35 -6.22
C ASN A 261 17.75 10.72 -5.79
N ILE A 262 18.91 11.11 -6.34
CA ILE A 262 19.53 12.42 -6.07
C ILE A 262 18.60 13.58 -6.50
N LEU A 263 17.96 13.45 -7.67
CA LEU A 263 17.04 14.47 -8.19
C LEU A 263 15.76 14.61 -7.33
N LEU A 264 15.25 13.50 -6.79
CA LEU A 264 14.06 13.51 -5.94
C LEU A 264 14.36 13.95 -4.51
N MET A 265 15.60 13.82 -4.02
CA MET A 265 16.00 14.17 -2.66
C MET A 265 15.61 15.60 -2.23
N PRO A 266 15.88 16.69 -3.00
CA PRO A 266 15.45 18.03 -2.62
C PRO A 266 13.92 18.17 -2.59
N LEU A 267 13.21 17.45 -3.46
CA LEU A 267 11.74 17.45 -3.47
C LEU A 267 11.17 16.72 -2.25
N VAL A 268 11.77 15.60 -1.83
CA VAL A 268 11.43 14.87 -0.61
C VAL A 268 11.65 15.77 0.61
N PHE A 269 12.79 16.46 0.68
CA PHE A 269 13.10 17.37 1.78
C PHE A 269 12.11 18.55 1.85
N LEU A 270 11.78 19.17 0.72
CA LEU A 270 10.78 20.23 0.66
C LEU A 270 9.39 19.71 1.09
N SER A 271 9.00 18.54 0.62
CA SER A 271 7.74 17.89 0.98
C SER A 271 7.66 17.62 2.48
N PHE A 272 8.75 17.12 3.07
CA PHE A 272 8.88 16.88 4.50
C PHE A 272 8.74 18.16 5.31
N LEU A 273 9.42 19.26 4.92
CA LEU A 273 9.30 20.55 5.58
C LEU A 273 7.88 21.11 5.53
N LEU A 274 7.18 20.99 4.41
CA LEU A 274 5.79 21.46 4.28
C LEU A 274 4.84 20.66 5.16
N ILE A 275 5.01 19.33 5.23
CA ILE A 275 4.21 18.47 6.11
C ILE A 275 4.48 18.80 7.59
N ILE A 276 5.75 19.04 7.96
CA ILE A 276 6.11 19.43 9.32
C ILE A 276 5.59 20.81 9.69
N LYS A 277 5.50 21.78 8.78
CA LYS A 277 5.06 23.14 9.13
C LYS A 277 3.66 23.15 9.75
N GLU A 278 2.74 22.36 9.20
CA GLU A 278 1.38 22.23 9.74
C GLU A 278 1.39 21.57 11.14
N THR A 279 2.14 20.47 11.33
CA THR A 279 2.20 19.77 12.61
C THR A 279 3.01 20.53 13.67
N GLY A 280 4.09 21.18 13.26
CA GLY A 280 4.98 21.98 14.09
C GLY A 280 4.31 23.22 14.64
N LEU A 281 3.48 23.92 13.85
CA LEU A 281 2.67 25.04 14.34
C LEU A 281 1.64 24.59 15.39
N ILE A 282 1.02 23.42 15.21
CA ILE A 282 0.09 22.85 16.18
C ILE A 282 0.82 22.51 17.49
N VAL A 283 1.98 21.87 17.43
CA VAL A 283 2.79 21.54 18.62
C VAL A 283 3.29 22.79 19.34
N LEU A 284 3.76 23.80 18.61
CA LEU A 284 4.18 25.10 19.17
C LEU A 284 3.02 25.81 19.88
N PHE A 285 1.83 25.78 19.28
CA PHE A 285 0.62 26.33 19.89
C PHE A 285 0.30 25.66 21.23
N TYR A 286 0.35 24.33 21.30
CA TYR A 286 0.13 23.59 22.56
C TYR A 286 1.24 23.84 23.60
N LEU A 287 2.49 23.99 23.19
CA LEU A 287 3.59 24.35 24.09
C LEU A 287 3.43 25.76 24.66
N ILE A 288 3.01 26.73 23.85
CA ILE A 288 2.73 28.10 24.31
C ILE A 288 1.58 28.11 25.32
N LEU A 289 0.51 27.33 25.09
CA LEU A 289 -0.59 27.19 26.04
C LEU A 289 -0.13 26.59 27.37
N LEU A 290 0.74 25.57 27.36
CA LEU A 290 1.32 24.99 28.58
C LEU A 290 2.19 26.00 29.35
N ILE A 291 2.97 26.82 28.65
CA ILE A 291 3.79 27.88 29.27
C ILE A 291 2.90 28.95 29.91
N ILE A 292 1.86 29.41 29.22
CA ILE A 292 0.90 30.39 29.75
C ILE A 292 0.18 29.82 30.99
N PHE A 293 -0.23 28.56 30.95
CA PHE A 293 -0.85 27.88 32.08
C PHE A 293 0.10 27.78 33.30
N ALA A 294 1.36 27.42 33.06
CA ALA A 294 2.38 27.38 34.11
C ALA A 294 2.65 28.77 34.71
N TRP A 295 2.69 29.82 33.88
CA TRP A 295 2.84 31.21 34.33
C TRP A 295 1.65 31.68 35.17
N LYS A 296 0.43 31.37 34.75
CA LYS A 296 -0.80 31.72 35.48
C LYS A 296 -0.85 31.02 36.84
N ASN A 297 -0.43 29.77 36.93
CA ASN A 297 -0.34 29.05 38.20
C ASN A 297 0.74 29.60 39.12
N LYS A 298 1.93 29.95 38.61
CA LYS A 298 2.96 30.66 39.41
C LYS A 298 2.44 32.00 39.96
N PHE A 299 1.69 32.75 39.15
CA PHE A 299 1.08 34.02 39.58
C PHE A 299 0.01 33.81 40.66
N LEU A 300 -0.87 32.81 40.50
CA LEU A 300 -1.90 32.46 41.48
C LEU A 300 -1.29 32.02 42.83
N VAL A 301 -0.24 31.19 42.81
CA VAL A 301 0.47 30.78 44.02
C VAL A 301 1.14 31.99 44.70
N LYS A 302 1.73 32.91 43.92
CA LYS A 302 2.32 34.14 44.46
C LYS A 302 1.26 35.08 45.07
N ALA A 303 0.07 35.15 44.47
CA ALA A 303 -1.04 35.96 44.99
C ALA A 303 -1.66 35.39 46.28
N LEU A 304 -1.70 34.06 46.44
CA LEU A 304 -2.17 33.40 47.66
C LEU A 304 -1.16 33.54 48.82
N ASN A 305 0.15 33.40 48.55
CA ASN A 305 1.19 33.58 49.56
C ASN A 305 1.37 35.03 50.03
N ASN A 306 0.92 36.03 49.26
CA ASN A 306 1.02 37.44 49.64
C ASN A 306 -0.19 37.94 50.45
N LYS A 307 -1.15 37.06 50.73
CA LYS A 307 -2.37 37.33 51.52
C LYS A 307 -2.37 36.64 52.90
N ILE A 308 -1.31 35.92 53.25
CA ILE A 308 -1.04 35.34 54.59
C ILE A 308 0.09 36.16 55.20
#